data_AF-A0A707M6C4-F1
#
_entry.id   AF-A0A707M6C4-F1
#
_cell.length_a   1.000
_cell.length_b   1.000
_cell.length_c   1.000
_cell.angle_alpha   90.00
_cell.angle_beta   90.00
_cell.angle_gamma   90.00
#
_symmetry.space_group_name_H-M   'P 1'
#
loop_
_entity.id
_entity.type
_entity.pdbx_description
1 polymer ?
#
loop_
_entity_poly.entity_id
_entity_poly.type
_entity_poly.pdbx_seq_one_letter_code
_entity_poly.pdbx_strand_id
1 'polypeptide(L)'
;MTILAWCIAWVLDFIIGDPQHWPHPVRWIGRLITFVQRIVRRYCPGDKALRIGGGVMWVVVVGATWGVAWGVLALAQRIHPWFGWSVEVWMIFTTLAGRSLAHAAQEVERPLRKNDLAESRIKLSWIVGRDTSQLQPAQINRAVVETVAENTVDGIIAPLF
;
A
#
# COMPACT_ATOMS: atom_id res chain seq x y z
N MET A 1 12.16 -11.28 20.00
CA MET A 1 12.47 -11.53 18.58
C MET A 1 11.57 -10.70 17.66
N THR A 2 10.29 -10.58 17.96
CA THR A 2 9.32 -9.75 17.21
C THR A 2 9.68 -8.25 17.17
N ILE A 3 10.01 -7.62 18.31
CA ILE A 3 10.42 -6.20 18.32
C ILE A 3 11.68 -5.96 17.46
N LEU A 4 12.63 -6.89 17.52
CA LEU A 4 13.83 -6.84 16.68
C LEU A 4 13.47 -6.97 15.19
N ALA A 5 12.49 -7.80 14.85
CA ALA A 5 11.99 -7.92 13.47
C ALA A 5 11.39 -6.61 12.97
N TRP A 6 10.58 -5.93 13.80
CA TRP A 6 10.03 -4.60 13.51
C TRP A 6 11.12 -3.55 13.29
N CYS A 7 12.12 -3.49 14.17
CA CYS A 7 13.23 -2.56 14.01
C CYS A 7 14.00 -2.81 12.70
N ILE A 8 14.30 -4.07 12.38
CA ILE A 8 15.01 -4.42 11.16
C ILE A 8 14.17 -4.10 9.92
N ALA A 9 12.89 -4.47 9.91
CA ALA A 9 11.98 -4.16 8.82
C ALA A 9 11.84 -2.66 8.57
N TRP A 10 11.77 -1.86 9.64
CA TRP A 10 11.74 -0.39 9.54
C TRP A 10 13.04 0.18 8.96
N VAL A 11 14.21 -0.32 9.41
CA VAL A 11 15.51 0.07 8.83
C VAL A 11 15.59 -0.33 7.35
N LEU A 12 15.07 -1.50 6.98
CA LEU A 12 15.00 -1.95 5.59
C LEU A 12 14.10 -1.03 4.75
N ASP A 13 12.91 -0.63 5.23
CA ASP A 13 12.05 0.34 4.54
C ASP A 13 12.77 1.69 4.39
N PHE A 14 13.45 2.14 5.43
CA PHE A 14 14.21 3.39 5.37
C PHE A 14 15.38 3.35 4.38
N ILE A 15 16.03 2.19 4.16
CA ILE A 15 17.21 2.05 3.27
C ILE A 15 16.83 1.64 1.84
N ILE A 16 15.83 0.79 1.67
CA ILE A 16 15.45 0.19 0.39
C ILE A 16 14.18 0.86 -0.14
N GLY A 17 13.19 1.06 0.73
CA GLY A 17 11.81 1.40 0.34
C GLY A 17 11.17 0.29 -0.49
N ASP A 18 10.17 0.64 -1.31
CA ASP A 18 9.53 -0.30 -2.25
C ASP A 18 9.92 0.03 -3.70
N PRO A 19 10.89 -0.69 -4.31
CA PRO A 19 11.26 -0.49 -5.70
C PRO A 19 10.10 -0.81 -6.65
N GLN A 20 9.82 0.09 -7.59
CA GLN A 20 8.68 -0.05 -8.51
C GLN A 20 8.64 -1.35 -9.34
N HIS A 21 9.76 -2.07 -9.48
CA HIS A 21 9.84 -3.30 -10.27
C HIS A 21 9.77 -4.58 -9.43
N TRP A 22 9.75 -4.48 -8.10
CA TRP A 22 9.77 -5.65 -7.24
C TRP A 22 8.40 -6.35 -7.17
N PRO A 23 8.39 -7.69 -7.08
CA PRO A 23 7.19 -8.44 -6.77
C PRO A 23 6.78 -8.12 -5.33
N HIS A 24 5.76 -7.29 -5.17
CA HIS A 24 5.29 -6.84 -3.87
C HIS A 24 3.94 -7.49 -3.51
N PRO A 25 3.77 -8.08 -2.31
CA PRO A 25 2.53 -8.74 -1.89
C PRO A 25 1.29 -7.86 -2.07
N VAL A 26 1.39 -6.57 -1.74
CA VAL A 26 0.30 -5.58 -1.89
C VAL A 26 -0.20 -5.48 -3.33
N ARG A 27 0.70 -5.60 -4.33
CA ARG A 27 0.30 -5.59 -5.75
C ARG A 27 -0.48 -6.84 -6.13
N TRP A 28 -0.14 -8.00 -5.55
CA TRP A 28 -0.89 -9.23 -5.76
C TRP A 28 -2.29 -9.14 -5.14
N ILE A 29 -2.40 -8.55 -3.94
CA ILE A 29 -3.68 -8.25 -3.31
C ILE A 29 -4.52 -7.31 -4.21
N GLY A 30 -3.91 -6.25 -4.75
CA GLY A 30 -4.59 -5.34 -5.69
C GLY A 30 -5.08 -6.02 -6.97
N ARG A 31 -4.31 -6.98 -7.51
CA ARG A 31 -4.75 -7.81 -8.66
C ARG A 31 -5.91 -8.72 -8.28
N LEU A 32 -5.87 -9.33 -7.09
CA LEU A 32 -6.97 -10.15 -6.57
C LEU A 32 -8.24 -9.32 -6.39
N ILE A 33 -8.14 -8.13 -5.80
CA ILE A 33 -9.23 -7.15 -5.66
C ILE A 33 -9.83 -6.85 -7.04
N THR A 34 -9.00 -6.49 -8.01
CA THR A 34 -9.44 -6.14 -9.38
C THR A 34 -10.11 -7.33 -10.09
N PHE A 35 -9.62 -8.55 -9.83
CA PHE A 35 -10.19 -9.78 -10.38
C PHE A 35 -11.57 -10.08 -9.78
N VAL A 36 -11.67 -10.11 -8.44
CA VAL A 36 -12.93 -10.41 -7.75
C VAL A 36 -13.97 -9.31 -8.01
N GLN A 37 -13.55 -8.04 -8.03
CA GLN A 37 -14.43 -6.91 -8.37
C GLN A 37 -15.05 -7.07 -9.76
N ARG A 38 -14.28 -7.51 -10.76
CA ARG A 38 -14.80 -7.76 -12.12
C ARG A 38 -15.85 -8.88 -12.12
N ILE A 39 -15.65 -9.94 -11.34
CA ILE A 39 -16.61 -11.02 -11.18
C ILE A 39 -17.88 -10.50 -10.51
N VAL A 40 -17.76 -9.82 -9.37
CA VAL A 40 -18.92 -9.27 -8.64
C VAL A 40 -19.74 -8.33 -9.53
N ARG A 41 -19.09 -7.38 -10.22
CA ARG A 41 -19.79 -6.45 -11.12
C ARG A 41 -20.45 -7.13 -12.31
N ARG A 42 -19.95 -8.30 -12.74
CA ARG A 42 -20.53 -9.06 -13.84
C ARG A 42 -21.75 -9.89 -13.43
N TYR A 43 -21.74 -10.45 -12.22
CA TYR A 43 -22.76 -11.41 -11.77
C TYR A 43 -23.78 -10.84 -10.76
N CYS A 44 -23.56 -9.63 -10.24
CA CYS A 44 -24.45 -9.01 -9.25
C CYS A 44 -25.12 -7.74 -9.83
N PRO A 45 -26.14 -7.86 -10.71
CA PRO A 45 -26.87 -6.70 -11.17
C PRO A 45 -27.75 -6.11 -10.05
N GLY A 46 -27.66 -4.79 -9.83
CA GLY A 46 -28.48 -4.04 -8.89
C GLY A 46 -27.87 -3.82 -7.51
N ASP A 47 -28.31 -2.76 -6.82
CA ASP A 47 -27.68 -2.25 -5.59
C ASP A 47 -27.60 -3.26 -4.45
N LYS A 48 -28.66 -4.05 -4.24
CA LYS A 48 -28.68 -5.08 -3.19
C LYS A 48 -27.66 -6.19 -3.46
N ALA A 49 -27.60 -6.66 -4.71
CA ALA A 49 -26.65 -7.68 -5.13
C ALA A 49 -25.20 -7.14 -5.07
N LEU A 50 -24.97 -5.87 -5.42
CA LEU A 50 -23.67 -5.23 -5.32
C LEU A 50 -23.18 -5.13 -3.87
N ARG A 51 -24.06 -4.81 -2.92
CA ARG A 51 -23.73 -4.76 -1.49
C ARG A 51 -23.31 -6.13 -0.96
N ILE A 52 -24.07 -7.18 -1.28
CA ILE A 52 -23.74 -8.56 -0.89
C ILE A 52 -22.43 -8.99 -1.56
N GLY A 53 -22.29 -8.72 -2.86
CA GLY A 53 -21.07 -9.02 -3.61
C GLY A 53 -19.84 -8.31 -3.06
N GLY A 54 -19.98 -7.07 -2.56
CA GLY A 54 -18.92 -6.35 -1.85
C GLY A 54 -18.52 -7.04 -0.54
N GLY A 55 -19.50 -7.53 0.23
CA GLY A 55 -19.24 -8.32 1.44
C GLY A 55 -18.51 -9.63 1.13
N VAL A 56 -18.96 -10.37 0.11
CA VAL A 56 -18.29 -11.59 -0.36
C VAL A 56 -16.87 -11.29 -0.82
N MET A 57 -16.68 -10.22 -1.59
CA MET A 57 -15.36 -9.78 -2.04
C MET A 57 -14.43 -9.47 -0.87
N TRP A 58 -14.90 -8.79 0.17
CA TRP A 58 -14.12 -8.52 1.38
C TRP A 58 -13.68 -9.82 2.05
N VAL A 59 -14.61 -10.77 2.29
CA VAL A 59 -14.29 -12.07 2.91
C VAL A 59 -13.26 -12.83 2.09
N VAL A 60 -13.42 -12.86 0.77
CA VAL A 60 -12.49 -13.58 -0.13
C VAL A 60 -11.11 -12.95 -0.11
N VAL A 61 -11.00 -11.62 -0.26
CA VAL A 61 -9.70 -10.93 -0.34
C VAL A 61 -8.99 -10.99 1.00
N VAL A 62 -9.66 -10.63 2.10
CA VAL A 62 -9.07 -10.61 3.44
C VAL A 62 -8.75 -12.03 3.89
N GLY A 63 -9.68 -12.97 3.72
CA GLY A 63 -9.48 -14.38 4.09
C GLY A 63 -8.35 -15.05 3.32
N ALA A 64 -8.27 -14.83 2.00
CA ALA A 64 -7.17 -15.36 1.19
C ALA A 64 -5.83 -14.75 1.57
N THR A 65 -5.77 -13.42 1.77
CA THR A 65 -4.53 -12.73 2.16
C THR A 65 -4.04 -13.22 3.52
N TRP A 66 -4.94 -13.29 4.51
CA TRP A 66 -4.62 -13.80 5.85
C TRP A 66 -4.19 -15.27 5.81
N GLY A 67 -4.94 -16.13 5.10
CA GLY A 67 -4.66 -17.56 5.01
C GLY A 67 -3.31 -17.84 4.33
N VAL A 68 -2.97 -17.11 3.26
CA VAL A 68 -1.67 -17.23 2.59
C VAL A 68 -0.55 -16.74 3.49
N ALA A 69 -0.69 -15.55 4.11
CA ALA A 69 0.33 -15.01 5.00
C ALA A 69 0.60 -15.94 6.18
N TRP A 70 -0.45 -16.42 6.85
CA TRP A 70 -0.36 -17.37 7.95
C TRP A 70 0.27 -18.70 7.50
N GLY A 71 -0.19 -19.26 6.38
CA GLY A 71 0.33 -20.53 5.86
C GLY A 71 1.81 -20.48 5.50
N VAL A 72 2.25 -19.39 4.86
CA VAL A 72 3.67 -19.15 4.53
C VAL A 72 4.50 -19.04 5.80
N LEU A 73 4.05 -18.27 6.80
CA LEU A 73 4.79 -18.10 8.04
C LEU A 73 4.86 -19.42 8.85
N ALA A 74 3.74 -20.13 8.97
CA ALA A 74 3.67 -21.42 9.67
C ALA A 74 4.57 -22.48 9.01
N LEU A 75 4.59 -22.54 7.68
CA LEU A 75 5.46 -23.46 6.94
C LEU A 75 6.94 -23.07 7.11
N ALA A 76 7.27 -21.78 7.02
CA ALA A 76 8.64 -21.30 7.17
C ALA A 76 9.21 -21.59 8.57
N GLN A 77 8.40 -21.41 9.61
CA GLN A 77 8.76 -21.74 10.99
C GLN A 77 8.97 -23.25 11.20
N ARG A 78 8.19 -24.10 10.51
CA ARG A 78 8.37 -25.55 10.56
C ARG A 78 9.65 -26.03 9.88
N ILE A 79 10.11 -25.34 8.84
CA ILE A 79 11.37 -25.68 8.15
C ILE A 79 12.56 -25.33 9.04
N HIS A 80 12.64 -24.09 9.52
CA HIS A 80 13.71 -23.65 10.42
C HIS A 80 13.35 -22.35 11.16
N PRO A 81 13.63 -22.22 12.47
CA PRO A 81 13.26 -21.03 13.26
C PRO A 81 13.81 -19.71 12.67
N TRP A 82 15.07 -19.71 12.23
CA TRP A 82 15.69 -18.51 11.64
C TRP A 82 15.14 -18.17 10.25
N PHE A 83 14.71 -19.18 9.50
CA PHE A 83 14.06 -18.95 8.20
C PHE A 83 12.67 -18.34 8.40
N GLY A 84 11.89 -18.90 9.33
CA GLY A 84 10.60 -18.32 9.74
C GLY A 84 10.73 -16.86 10.17
N TRP A 85 11.74 -16.55 10.99
CA TRP A 85 12.02 -15.17 11.42
C TRP A 85 12.42 -14.25 10.26
N SER A 86 13.20 -14.74 9.29
CA SER A 86 13.56 -13.95 8.10
C SER A 86 12.34 -13.64 7.22
N VAL A 87 11.44 -14.60 7.06
CA VAL A 87 10.16 -14.42 6.35
C VAL A 87 9.25 -13.43 7.09
N GLU A 88 9.21 -13.49 8.43
CA GLU A 88 8.48 -12.54 9.26
C GLU A 88 8.98 -11.10 9.04
N VAL A 89 10.30 -10.89 9.13
CA VAL A 89 10.93 -9.58 8.85
C VAL A 89 10.56 -9.08 7.45
N TRP A 90 10.64 -9.95 6.45
CA TRP A 90 10.30 -9.59 5.07
C TRP A 90 8.82 -9.22 4.92
N MET A 91 7.91 -9.98 5.53
CA MET A 91 6.48 -9.65 5.51
C MET A 91 6.19 -8.30 6.16
N ILE A 92 6.78 -8.03 7.33
CA ILE A 92 6.65 -6.74 8.02
C ILE A 92 7.23 -5.61 7.15
N PHE A 93 8.38 -5.82 6.52
CA PHE A 93 8.96 -4.82 5.63
C PHE A 93 8.00 -4.46 4.48
N THR A 94 7.30 -5.44 3.91
CA THR A 94 6.32 -5.19 2.83
C THR A 94 5.03 -4.51 3.29
N THR A 95 4.78 -4.34 4.59
CA THR A 95 3.62 -3.57 5.08
C THR A 95 3.97 -2.12 5.40
N LEU A 96 5.26 -1.79 5.50
CA LEU A 96 5.74 -0.44 5.74
C LEU A 96 5.92 0.32 4.42
N ALA A 97 5.56 1.60 4.41
CA ALA A 97 5.60 2.45 3.22
C ALA A 97 6.20 3.84 3.50
N GLY A 98 7.06 3.97 4.52
CA GLY A 98 7.56 5.27 4.97
C GLY A 98 8.43 5.95 3.92
N ARG A 99 9.40 5.23 3.36
CA ARG A 99 10.28 5.79 2.34
C ARG A 99 9.56 6.05 1.02
N SER A 100 8.67 5.15 0.60
CA SER A 100 7.90 5.31 -0.64
C SER A 100 6.96 6.51 -0.56
N LEU A 101 6.31 6.73 0.60
CA LEU A 101 5.47 7.90 0.85
C LEU A 101 6.28 9.21 0.79
N ALA A 102 7.45 9.23 1.42
CA ALA A 102 8.35 10.39 1.36
C ALA A 102 8.81 10.67 -0.09
N HIS A 103 9.14 9.63 -0.86
CA HIS A 103 9.53 9.77 -2.26
C HIS A 103 8.38 10.34 -3.10
N ALA A 104 7.17 9.82 -2.93
CA ALA A 104 6.00 10.28 -3.67
C ALA A 104 5.70 11.77 -3.40
N ALA A 105 5.81 12.21 -2.14
CA ALA A 105 5.69 13.63 -1.80
C ALA A 105 6.78 14.49 -2.47
N GLN A 106 8.03 14.02 -2.47
CA GLN A 106 9.15 14.70 -3.13
C GLN A 106 8.99 14.77 -4.65
N GLU A 107 8.39 13.76 -5.29
CA GLU A 107 8.11 13.79 -6.73
C GLU A 107 7.10 14.87 -7.11
N VAL A 108 6.20 15.27 -6.21
CA VAL A 108 5.29 16.41 -6.42
C VAL A 108 5.97 17.75 -6.13
N GLU A 109 6.80 17.78 -5.08
CA GLU A 109 7.45 18.99 -4.58
C GLU A 109 8.59 19.49 -5.48
N ARG A 110 9.39 18.59 -6.06
CA ARG A 110 10.52 18.95 -6.92
C ARG A 110 10.11 19.74 -8.18
N PRO A 111 9.09 19.31 -8.97
CA PRO A 111 8.60 20.10 -10.10
C PRO A 111 7.95 21.40 -9.65
N LEU A 112 7.22 21.38 -8.52
CA LEU A 112 6.57 22.57 -7.97
C LEU A 112 7.59 23.67 -7.64
N ARG A 113 8.73 23.32 -7.02
CA ARG A 113 9.83 24.26 -6.77
C ARG A 113 10.44 24.85 -8.03
N LYS A 114 10.38 24.12 -9.15
CA LYS A 114 10.87 24.56 -10.46
C LYS A 114 9.81 25.36 -11.25
N ASN A 115 8.67 25.67 -10.65
CA ASN A 115 7.49 26.25 -11.29
C ASN A 115 6.89 25.40 -12.43
N ASP A 116 7.17 24.09 -12.45
CA ASP A 116 6.52 23.16 -13.37
C ASP A 116 5.22 22.61 -12.75
N LEU A 117 4.15 23.37 -12.97
CA LEU A 117 2.82 23.02 -12.46
C LEU A 117 2.22 21.83 -13.21
N ALA A 118 2.55 21.65 -14.49
CA ALA A 118 2.00 20.56 -15.27
C ALA A 118 2.52 19.21 -14.74
N GLU A 119 3.83 19.10 -14.56
CA GLU A 119 4.43 17.89 -14.00
C GLU A 119 3.98 17.67 -12.55
N SER A 120 3.94 18.71 -11.71
CA SER A 120 3.49 18.58 -10.32
C SER A 120 2.04 18.06 -10.22
N ARG A 121 1.13 18.51 -11.09
CA ARG A 121 -0.26 18.01 -11.14
C ARG A 121 -0.36 16.55 -11.57
N ILE A 122 0.46 16.12 -12.53
CA ILE A 122 0.56 14.72 -12.96
C ILE A 122 1.05 13.86 -11.80
N LYS A 123 2.14 14.24 -11.15
CA LYS A 123 2.69 13.49 -10.00
C LYS A 123 1.70 13.45 -8.83
N LEU A 124 1.01 14.55 -8.56
CA LEU A 124 -0.02 14.59 -7.52
C LEU A 124 -1.16 13.61 -7.81
N SER A 125 -1.59 13.48 -9.07
CA SER A 125 -2.68 12.57 -9.47
C SER A 125 -2.39 11.09 -9.19
N TRP A 126 -1.11 10.73 -8.98
CA TRP A 126 -0.73 9.36 -8.62
C TRP A 126 -1.00 9.03 -7.15
N ILE A 127 -1.10 10.05 -6.30
CA ILE A 127 -1.27 9.89 -4.85
C ILE A 127 -2.60 10.42 -4.32
N VAL A 128 -3.39 11.12 -5.13
CA VAL A 128 -4.74 11.58 -4.76
C VAL A 128 -5.81 10.95 -5.67
N GLY A 129 -7.01 10.74 -5.11
CA GLY A 129 -8.17 10.25 -5.88
C GLY A 129 -9.01 11.35 -6.57
N ARG A 130 -8.61 12.63 -6.47
CA ARG A 130 -9.36 13.78 -7.01
C ARG A 130 -8.71 14.36 -8.27
N ASP A 131 -9.47 15.10 -9.06
CA ASP A 131 -8.94 15.83 -10.22
C ASP A 131 -7.91 16.89 -9.77
N THR A 132 -6.72 16.83 -10.38
CA THR A 132 -5.59 17.72 -10.08
C THR A 132 -5.36 18.79 -11.16
N SER A 133 -6.09 18.72 -12.28
CA SER A 133 -5.80 19.48 -13.51
C SER A 133 -5.82 21.01 -13.31
N GLN A 134 -6.66 21.52 -12.41
CA GLN A 134 -6.86 22.95 -12.16
C GLN A 134 -6.23 23.44 -10.85
N LEU A 135 -5.48 22.60 -10.12
CA LEU A 135 -4.97 22.96 -8.80
C LEU A 135 -3.86 24.01 -8.88
N GLN A 136 -3.99 25.02 -8.03
CA GLN A 136 -2.98 26.07 -7.82
C GLN A 136 -1.89 25.60 -6.83
N PRO A 137 -0.71 26.23 -6.80
CA PRO A 137 0.43 25.81 -5.96
C PRO A 137 0.06 25.56 -4.48
N ALA A 138 -0.73 26.46 -3.88
CA ALA A 138 -1.18 26.31 -2.50
C ALA A 138 -2.10 25.08 -2.30
N GLN A 139 -2.93 24.77 -3.28
CA GLN A 139 -3.82 23.61 -3.25
C GLN A 139 -3.06 22.31 -3.47
N ILE A 140 -2.02 22.33 -4.32
CA ILE A 140 -1.10 21.20 -4.51
C ILE A 140 -0.39 20.89 -3.19
N ASN A 141 0.22 21.88 -2.54
CA ASN A 141 0.88 21.68 -1.25
C ASN A 141 -0.07 21.14 -0.18
N ARG A 142 -1.28 21.72 -0.08
CA ARG A 142 -2.30 21.22 0.85
C ARG A 142 -2.65 19.76 0.56
N ALA A 143 -2.83 19.40 -0.71
CA ALA A 143 -3.17 18.05 -1.11
C ALA A 143 -2.05 17.06 -0.76
N VAL A 144 -0.79 17.41 -0.98
CA VAL A 144 0.36 16.57 -0.59
C VAL A 144 0.37 16.35 0.92
N VAL A 145 0.22 17.40 1.72
CA VAL A 145 0.25 17.27 3.19
C VAL A 145 -0.92 16.42 3.70
N GLU A 146 -2.13 16.63 3.17
CA GLU A 146 -3.32 15.85 3.51
C GLU A 146 -3.10 14.36 3.20
N THR A 147 -2.62 14.05 1.99
CA THR A 147 -2.33 12.69 1.56
C THR A 147 -1.22 12.03 2.36
N VAL A 148 -0.13 12.74 2.66
CA VAL A 148 0.95 12.20 3.50
C VAL A 148 0.44 11.93 4.91
N ALA A 149 -0.35 12.84 5.50
CA ALA A 149 -0.90 12.63 6.83
C ALA A 149 -1.83 11.42 6.89
N GLU A 150 -2.74 11.27 5.92
CA GLU A 150 -3.67 10.13 5.82
C GLU A 150 -2.90 8.81 5.65
N ASN A 151 -1.98 8.74 4.67
CA ASN A 151 -1.23 7.52 4.39
C ASN A 151 -0.15 7.19 5.43
N THR A 152 0.25 8.14 6.29
CA THR A 152 1.16 7.85 7.41
C THR A 152 0.48 6.93 8.42
N VAL A 153 -0.82 7.11 8.64
CA VAL A 153 -1.59 6.23 9.53
C VAL A 153 -1.62 4.82 8.94
N ASP A 154 -2.03 4.68 7.69
CA ASP A 154 -2.24 3.37 7.06
C ASP A 154 -0.94 2.64 6.70
N GLY A 155 0.11 3.38 6.31
CA GLY A 155 1.37 2.82 5.79
C GLY A 155 2.52 2.73 6.79
N ILE A 156 2.37 3.27 8.00
CA ILE A 156 3.42 3.25 9.03
C ILE A 156 2.84 2.91 10.40
N ILE A 157 1.86 3.67 10.87
CA ILE A 157 1.37 3.56 12.25
C ILE A 157 0.54 2.28 12.42
N ALA A 158 -0.48 2.05 11.59
CA ALA A 158 -1.35 0.89 11.71
C ALA A 158 -0.63 -0.46 11.53
N PRO A 159 0.42 -0.58 10.70
CA PRO A 159 1.25 -1.78 10.72
C PRO A 159 2.00 -1.96 12.05
N LEU A 160 2.58 -0.90 12.63
CA LEU A 160 3.44 -0.98 13.82
C LEU A 160 2.70 -1.32 15.13
N PHE A 161 1.39 -1.09 15.21
CA PHE A 161 0.56 -1.23 16.41
C PHE A 161 -0.56 -2.25 16.22
#